data_AF-A0A1D6LU65-F1
#
_entry.id   AF-A0A1D6LU65-F1
#
_cell.length_a   1.000
_cell.length_b   1.000
_cell.length_c   1.000
_cell.angle_alpha   90.00
_cell.angle_beta   90.00
_cell.angle_gamma   90.00
#
_symmetry.space_group_name_H-M   'P 1'
#
loop_
_entity.id
_entity.type
_entity.pdbx_description
1 polymer ?
#
loop_
_entity_poly.entity_id
_entity_poly.type
_entity_poly.pdbx_seq_one_letter_code
_entity_poly.pdbx_strand_id
1 'polypeptide(L)'
;MPLTLHRKIAGSFKDQFLLQIFQISLTSLNQLKSEAPDDFGHIPLDLALKCLSFDFVGSPVDESSEEFGTVQLPASWRPLLQDPSTLQIFFDYYKVNDIRVSKEALECLVRLASVRRSIFVEDPARSQFLSHLMLGTKEILLTGQGLLPKDFSF
;
A
#
# COMPACT_ATOMS: atom_id res chain seq x y z
N MET A 1 -14.86 28.35 8.43
CA MET A 1 -13.73 28.21 9.38
C MET A 1 -13.45 26.79 9.91
N PRO A 2 -14.41 25.84 9.99
CA PRO A 2 -14.09 24.46 10.46
C PRO A 2 -13.15 23.68 9.53
N LEU A 3 -13.38 23.77 8.21
CA LEU A 3 -12.63 23.00 7.19
C LEU A 3 -11.12 23.31 7.17
N THR A 4 -10.75 24.57 7.43
CA THR A 4 -9.34 25.00 7.48
C THR A 4 -8.61 24.44 8.71
N LEU A 5 -9.31 24.28 9.84
CA LEU A 5 -8.76 23.67 11.05
C LEU A 5 -8.58 22.16 10.86
N HIS A 6 -9.60 21.46 10.33
CA HIS A 6 -9.50 20.02 10.05
C HIS A 6 -8.36 19.70 9.10
N ARG A 7 -8.17 20.49 8.03
CA ARG A 7 -7.04 20.33 7.11
C ARG A 7 -5.68 20.53 7.80
N LYS A 8 -5.57 21.51 8.69
CA LYS A 8 -4.33 21.75 9.46
C LYS A 8 -4.01 20.57 10.38
N ILE A 9 -5.01 20.05 11.10
CA ILE A 9 -4.86 18.89 11.98
C ILE A 9 -4.49 17.64 11.17
N ALA A 10 -5.17 17.39 10.05
CA ALA A 10 -4.88 16.28 9.15
C ALA A 10 -3.44 16.35 8.59
N GLY A 11 -3.00 17.54 8.17
CA GLY A 11 -1.62 17.78 7.76
C GLY A 11 -0.61 17.49 8.86
N SER A 12 -0.84 17.99 10.09
CA SER A 12 0.04 17.69 11.22
C SER A 12 0.08 16.20 11.58
N PHE A 13 -1.07 15.51 11.53
CA PHE A 13 -1.14 14.06 11.76
C PHE A 13 -0.35 13.26 10.71
N LYS A 14 -0.53 13.62 9.43
CA LYS A 14 0.19 13.04 8.29
C LYS A 14 1.71 13.12 8.47
N ASP A 15 2.19 14.29 8.87
CA ASP A 15 3.62 14.57 8.95
C ASP A 15 4.27 14.00 10.22
N GLN A 16 3.52 13.89 11.34
CA GLN A 16 4.06 13.48 12.63
C GLN A 16 3.87 11.98 12.94
N PHE A 17 2.72 11.40 12.58
CA PHE A 17 2.30 10.09 13.10
C PHE A 17 2.02 9.05 12.02
N LEU A 18 1.55 9.46 10.84
CA LEU A 18 1.08 8.50 9.83
C LEU A 18 2.16 7.52 9.37
N LEU A 19 3.40 7.98 9.21
CA LEU A 19 4.53 7.11 8.88
C LEU A 19 4.80 6.08 9.98
N GLN A 20 4.76 6.50 11.25
CA GLN A 20 5.00 5.62 12.39
C GLN A 20 3.92 4.54 12.49
N ILE A 21 2.65 4.92 12.27
CA ILE A 21 1.53 3.98 12.25
C ILE A 21 1.70 2.97 11.11
N PHE A 22 2.12 3.42 9.93
CA PHE A 22 2.40 2.54 8.81
C PHE A 22 3.57 1.59 9.12
N GLN A 23 4.65 2.06 9.74
CA GLN A 23 5.76 1.21 10.17
C GLN A 23 5.32 0.14 11.18
N ILE A 24 4.48 0.51 12.15
CA ILE A 24 3.89 -0.45 13.12
C ILE A 24 3.14 -1.54 12.36
N SER A 25 2.32 -1.18 11.36
CA SER A 25 1.59 -2.17 10.56
C SER A 25 2.52 -3.15 9.84
N LEU A 26 3.62 -2.67 9.26
CA LEU A 26 4.61 -3.52 8.58
C LEU A 26 5.36 -4.43 9.56
N THR A 27 5.72 -3.93 10.74
CA THR A 27 6.34 -4.74 11.79
C THR A 27 5.39 -5.85 12.24
N SER A 28 4.10 -5.53 12.47
CA SER A 28 3.09 -6.52 12.84
C SER A 28 2.88 -7.56 11.75
N LEU A 29 2.82 -7.17 10.47
CA LEU A 29 2.71 -8.10 9.34
C LEU A 29 3.92 -9.05 9.28
N ASN A 30 5.15 -8.56 9.51
CA ASN A 30 6.32 -9.42 9.53
C ASN A 30 6.30 -10.43 10.69
N GLN A 31 5.85 -10.01 11.87
CA GLN A 31 5.75 -10.88 13.05
C GLN A 31 4.68 -11.96 12.85
N LEU A 32 3.48 -11.56 12.43
CA LEU A 32 2.34 -12.45 12.18
C LEU A 32 2.48 -13.34 10.94
N LYS A 33 3.50 -13.13 10.10
CA LYS A 33 3.82 -14.07 9.02
C LYS A 33 4.50 -15.35 9.56
N SER A 34 5.18 -15.25 10.71
CA SER A 34 5.93 -16.35 11.32
C SER A 34 5.10 -17.23 12.25
N GLU A 35 4.07 -16.63 12.86
CA GLU A 35 3.02 -17.31 13.61
C GLU A 35 1.91 -17.62 12.59
N ALA A 36 1.27 -18.79 12.63
CA ALA A 36 0.29 -19.18 11.60
C ALA A 36 -0.72 -18.05 11.32
N PRO A 37 -1.20 -17.86 10.07
CA PRO A 37 -2.12 -16.79 9.73
C PRO A 37 -3.46 -17.03 10.42
N ASP A 38 -3.53 -16.65 11.69
CA ASP A 38 -4.74 -16.55 12.47
C ASP A 38 -5.63 -15.49 11.83
N ASP A 39 -6.90 -15.51 12.23
CA ASP A 39 -7.92 -14.51 11.90
C ASP A 39 -7.46 -13.04 12.10
N PHE A 40 -6.33 -12.77 12.75
CA PHE A 40 -5.80 -11.43 13.02
C PHE A 40 -4.91 -10.83 11.93
N GLY A 41 -4.46 -11.61 10.93
CA GLY A 41 -3.55 -11.12 9.89
C GLY A 41 -4.11 -9.97 9.04
N HIS A 42 -5.45 -9.86 8.93
CA HIS A 42 -6.12 -8.78 8.21
C HIS A 42 -6.06 -7.43 8.93
N ILE A 43 -5.89 -7.40 10.26
CA ILE A 43 -5.92 -6.16 11.05
C ILE A 43 -4.76 -5.21 10.69
N PRO A 44 -3.49 -5.66 10.73
CA PRO A 44 -2.39 -4.78 10.35
C PRO A 44 -2.38 -4.51 8.83
N LEU A 45 -2.95 -5.40 8.01
CA LEU A 45 -3.11 -5.16 6.58
C LEU A 45 -4.11 -4.04 6.28
N ASP A 46 -5.28 -4.05 6.94
CA ASP A 46 -6.27 -2.98 6.89
C ASP A 46 -5.70 -1.65 7.43
N LEU A 47 -4.90 -1.69 8.50
CA LEU A 47 -4.19 -0.51 8.99
C LEU A 47 -3.22 0.06 7.94
N ALA A 48 -2.42 -0.81 7.31
CA ALA A 48 -1.52 -0.44 6.23
C ALA A 48 -2.28 0.21 5.06
N LEU A 49 -3.41 -0.39 4.65
CA LEU A 49 -4.26 0.12 3.59
C LEU A 49 -4.85 1.49 3.92
N LYS A 50 -5.31 1.71 5.15
CA LYS A 50 -5.81 3.00 5.64
C LYS A 50 -4.72 4.07 5.63
N CYS A 51 -3.50 3.72 6.02
CA CYS A 51 -2.36 4.63 5.94
C CYS A 51 -2.04 5.03 4.50
N LEU A 52 -2.05 4.08 3.57
CA LEU A 52 -1.79 4.32 2.14
C LEU A 52 -2.94 5.05 1.43
N SER A 53 -4.15 4.96 1.97
CA SER A 53 -5.36 5.60 1.42
C SER A 53 -5.71 6.93 2.11
N PHE A 54 -4.84 7.43 3.00
CA PHE A 54 -5.01 8.74 3.61
C PHE A 54 -5.10 9.84 2.55
N ASP A 55 -5.92 10.87 2.77
CA ASP A 55 -5.97 12.02 1.85
C ASP A 55 -4.73 12.91 2.05
N PHE A 56 -3.70 12.66 1.24
CA PHE A 56 -2.43 13.39 1.31
C PHE A 56 -2.51 14.83 0.77
N VAL A 57 -3.53 15.16 -0.03
CA VAL A 57 -3.66 16.42 -0.78
C VAL A 57 -4.58 17.41 -0.05
N GLY A 58 -5.61 16.92 0.65
CA GLY A 58 -6.47 17.73 1.51
C GLY A 58 -7.31 18.77 0.77
N SER A 59 -7.67 18.53 -0.49
CA SER A 59 -8.44 19.44 -1.35
C SER A 59 -9.46 18.65 -2.18
N PRO A 60 -10.66 19.21 -2.48
CA PRO A 60 -11.54 18.62 -3.47
C PRO A 60 -10.75 18.47 -4.78
N VAL A 61 -10.70 17.25 -5.27
CA VAL A 61 -9.93 16.89 -6.45
C VAL A 61 -10.55 17.63 -7.63
N ASP A 62 -9.76 18.45 -8.32
CA ASP A 62 -10.18 19.04 -9.58
C ASP A 62 -10.19 17.93 -10.63
N GLU A 63 -11.39 17.51 -11.04
CA GLU A 63 -11.67 16.40 -11.96
C GLU A 63 -11.04 16.58 -13.36
N SER A 64 -10.55 17.79 -13.67
CA SER A 64 -9.83 18.10 -14.90
C SER A 64 -8.31 17.86 -14.86
N SER A 65 -7.73 17.43 -13.73
CA SER A 65 -6.29 17.23 -13.61
C SER A 65 -5.83 15.82 -14.03
N GLU A 66 -4.80 15.74 -14.89
CA GLU A 66 -4.11 14.50 -15.28
C GLU A 66 -3.45 13.75 -14.09
N GLU A 67 -3.50 14.32 -12.89
CA GLU A 67 -2.97 13.76 -11.65
C GLU A 67 -3.93 12.81 -10.92
N PHE A 68 -5.12 12.56 -11.49
CA PHE A 68 -6.11 11.63 -10.97
C PHE A 68 -5.51 10.24 -10.72
N GLY A 69 -5.62 9.76 -9.49
CA GLY A 69 -5.17 8.42 -9.09
C GLY A 69 -3.71 8.31 -8.65
N THR A 70 -3.00 9.42 -8.48
CA THR A 70 -1.62 9.42 -7.94
C THR A 70 -1.58 9.69 -6.43
N VAL A 71 -0.74 8.93 -5.71
CA VAL A 71 -0.55 9.09 -4.25
C VAL A 71 0.68 9.98 -3.99
N GLN A 72 0.47 11.09 -3.26
CA GLN A 72 1.52 12.05 -2.87
C GLN A 72 2.06 11.78 -1.47
N LEU A 73 2.98 10.80 -1.35
CA LEU A 73 3.59 10.50 -0.05
C LEU A 73 4.63 11.56 0.37
N PRO A 74 4.75 11.87 1.67
CA PRO A 74 5.83 12.70 2.19
C PRO A 74 7.21 12.07 1.93
N ALA A 75 8.23 12.91 1.71
CA ALA A 75 9.60 12.46 1.44
C ALA A 75 10.20 11.56 2.54
N SER A 76 9.71 11.65 3.77
CA SER A 76 10.11 10.77 4.88
C SER A 76 9.79 9.29 4.66
N TRP A 77 8.87 8.97 3.75
CA TRP A 77 8.49 7.59 3.40
C TRP A 77 9.48 6.94 2.43
N ARG A 78 10.41 7.70 1.84
CA ARG A 78 11.36 7.21 0.83
C ARG A 78 12.13 5.95 1.24
N PRO A 79 12.78 5.89 2.42
CA PRO A 79 13.58 4.71 2.77
C PRO A 79 12.73 3.44 2.82
N LEU A 80 11.47 3.58 3.24
CA LEU A 80 10.53 2.47 3.35
C LEU A 80 10.07 1.96 1.99
N LEU A 81 9.78 2.86 1.05
CA LEU A 81 9.36 2.49 -0.31
C LEU A 81 10.50 1.95 -1.17
N GLN A 82 11.73 2.37 -0.89
CA GLN A 82 12.92 1.90 -1.60
C GLN A 82 13.39 0.54 -1.09
N ASP A 83 12.97 0.13 0.12
CA ASP A 83 13.23 -1.22 0.61
C ASP A 83 12.33 -2.24 -0.12
N PRO A 84 12.92 -3.19 -0.87
CA PRO A 84 12.16 -4.24 -1.56
C PRO A 84 11.33 -5.10 -0.60
N SER A 85 11.73 -5.19 0.69
CA SER A 85 11.01 -5.97 1.71
C SER A 85 9.58 -5.45 1.91
N THR A 86 9.37 -4.13 1.79
CA THR A 86 8.06 -3.49 1.96
C THR A 86 7.05 -4.00 0.94
N LEU A 87 7.42 -4.03 -0.35
CA LEU A 87 6.55 -4.58 -1.39
C LEU A 87 6.35 -6.08 -1.23
N GLN A 88 7.41 -6.80 -0.84
CA GLN A 88 7.37 -8.24 -0.71
C GLN A 88 6.35 -8.70 0.33
N ILE A 89 6.20 -7.96 1.45
CA ILE A 89 5.16 -8.24 2.46
C ILE A 89 3.79 -8.35 1.82
N PHE A 90 3.38 -7.37 1.02
CA PHE A 90 2.05 -7.37 0.41
C PHE A 90 1.89 -8.47 -0.65
N PHE A 91 2.94 -8.78 -1.42
CA PHE A 91 2.90 -9.93 -2.32
C PHE A 91 2.78 -11.27 -1.58
N ASP A 92 3.43 -11.41 -0.42
CA ASP A 92 3.34 -12.63 0.39
C ASP A 92 1.94 -12.78 1.00
N TYR A 93 1.36 -11.68 1.51
CA TYR A 93 -0.02 -11.67 2.01
C TYR A 93 -1.04 -11.91 0.91
N TYR A 94 -0.80 -11.45 -0.32
CA TYR A 94 -1.65 -11.79 -1.47
C TYR A 94 -1.75 -13.31 -1.70
N LYS A 95 -0.64 -14.03 -1.45
CA LYS A 95 -0.55 -15.48 -1.65
C LYS A 95 -1.19 -16.30 -0.53
N VAL A 96 -1.56 -15.67 0.60
CA VAL A 96 -2.38 -16.30 1.62
C VAL A 96 -3.76 -16.52 1.00
N ASN A 97 -4.20 -17.77 0.84
CA ASN A 97 -5.39 -18.17 0.07
C ASN A 97 -6.74 -17.78 0.73
N ASP A 98 -6.80 -16.59 1.31
CA ASP A 98 -7.96 -15.94 1.91
C ASP A 98 -8.38 -14.74 1.05
N ILE A 99 -9.64 -14.71 0.63
CA ILE A 99 -10.16 -13.70 -0.32
C ILE A 99 -10.04 -12.28 0.25
N ARG A 100 -10.31 -12.12 1.55
CA ARG A 100 -10.29 -10.81 2.19
C ARG A 100 -8.86 -10.29 2.27
N VAL A 101 -7.94 -11.12 2.76
CA VAL A 101 -6.52 -10.79 2.88
C VAL A 101 -5.91 -10.53 1.50
N SER A 102 -6.16 -11.39 0.50
CA SER A 102 -5.65 -11.17 -0.86
C SER A 102 -6.15 -9.86 -1.46
N LYS A 103 -7.43 -9.52 -1.26
CA LYS A 103 -8.01 -8.26 -1.75
C LYS A 103 -7.35 -7.05 -1.09
N GLU A 104 -7.26 -7.03 0.24
CA GLU A 104 -6.66 -5.91 0.98
C GLU A 104 -5.17 -5.74 0.61
N ALA A 105 -4.45 -6.85 0.44
CA ALA A 105 -3.04 -6.83 0.00
C ALA A 105 -2.88 -6.28 -1.42
N LEU A 106 -3.78 -6.66 -2.34
CA LEU A 106 -3.78 -6.13 -3.70
C LEU A 106 -4.09 -4.63 -3.71
N GLU A 107 -5.04 -4.17 -2.89
CA GLU A 107 -5.33 -2.74 -2.77
C GLU A 107 -4.11 -1.95 -2.26
N CYS A 108 -3.37 -2.48 -1.28
CA CYS A 108 -2.10 -1.90 -0.85
C CYS A 108 -1.08 -1.80 -2.00
N LEU A 109 -0.91 -2.87 -2.78
CA LEU A 109 -0.01 -2.88 -3.95
C LEU A 109 -0.43 -1.83 -4.98
N VAL A 110 -1.73 -1.67 -5.23
CA VAL A 110 -2.25 -0.64 -6.14
C VAL A 110 -1.93 0.76 -5.61
N ARG A 111 -2.14 1.05 -4.31
CA ARG A 111 -1.79 2.35 -3.73
C ARG A 111 -0.30 2.63 -3.83
N LEU A 112 0.55 1.63 -3.63
CA LEU A 112 2.00 1.74 -3.77
C LEU A 112 2.42 1.96 -5.23
N ALA A 113 1.79 1.28 -6.20
CA ALA A 113 2.02 1.49 -7.62
C ALA A 113 1.60 2.90 -8.09
N SER A 114 0.58 3.48 -7.45
CA SER A 114 0.11 4.84 -7.69
C SER A 114 1.01 5.94 -7.10
N VAL A 115 2.07 5.60 -6.35
CA VAL A 115 2.97 6.60 -5.76
C VAL A 115 3.73 7.37 -6.85
N ARG A 116 3.73 8.69 -6.74
CA ARG A 116 4.37 9.56 -7.74
C ARG A 116 5.87 9.33 -7.86
N ARG A 117 6.38 9.49 -9.09
CA ARG A 117 7.81 9.48 -9.41
C ARG A 117 8.63 10.39 -8.49
N SER A 118 8.10 11.52 -8.05
CA SER A 118 8.79 12.50 -7.20
C SER A 118 9.31 11.94 -5.86
N ILE A 119 8.76 10.81 -5.40
CA ILE A 119 9.29 10.12 -4.23
C ILE A 119 10.65 9.47 -4.53
N PHE A 120 10.88 8.98 -5.76
CA PHE A 120 12.11 8.34 -6.19
C PHE A 120 13.04 9.39 -6.82
N VAL A 121 13.96 9.92 -6.02
CA VAL A 121 14.95 10.92 -6.48
C VAL A 121 15.98 10.28 -7.42
N GLU A 122 16.31 9.02 -7.18
CA GLU A 122 17.29 8.26 -7.96
C GLU A 122 16.58 7.31 -8.93
N ASP A 123 16.92 7.39 -10.22
CA ASP A 123 16.34 6.53 -11.26
C ASP A 123 16.59 5.02 -11.04
N PRO A 124 17.73 4.55 -10.49
CA PRO A 124 17.92 3.14 -10.16
C PRO A 124 16.91 2.60 -9.14
N ALA A 125 16.66 3.35 -8.05
CA ALA A 125 15.72 2.94 -7.00
C ALA A 125 14.29 2.82 -7.54
N ARG A 126 13.88 3.76 -8.40
CA ARG A 126 12.59 3.68 -9.11
C ARG A 126 12.50 2.44 -9.99
N SER A 127 13.56 2.19 -10.76
CA SER A 127 13.58 1.07 -11.71
C SER A 127 13.49 -0.27 -10.99
N GLN A 128 14.16 -0.40 -9.84
CA GLN A 128 14.07 -1.57 -8.97
C GLN A 128 12.65 -1.75 -8.40
N PHE A 129 12.06 -0.69 -7.86
CA PHE A 129 10.69 -0.72 -7.32
C PHE A 129 9.66 -1.13 -8.38
N LEU A 130 9.71 -0.51 -9.57
CA LEU A 130 8.82 -0.84 -10.68
C LEU A 130 9.05 -2.26 -11.21
N SER A 131 10.31 -2.70 -11.30
CA SER A 131 10.66 -4.06 -11.71
C SER A 131 10.05 -5.08 -10.75
N HIS A 132 10.15 -4.85 -9.44
CA HIS A 132 9.54 -5.71 -8.41
C HIS A 132 8.01 -5.77 -8.56
N LEU A 133 7.36 -4.62 -8.71
CA LEU A 133 5.91 -4.57 -8.97
C LEU A 133 5.51 -5.33 -10.23
N MET A 134 6.24 -5.15 -11.34
CA MET A 134 5.97 -5.83 -12.60
C MET A 134 6.15 -7.35 -12.49
N LEU A 135 7.23 -7.79 -11.85
CA LEU A 135 7.50 -9.22 -11.64
C LEU A 135 6.45 -9.88 -10.75
N GLY A 136 6.08 -9.24 -9.64
CA GLY A 136 5.03 -9.76 -8.75
C GLY A 136 3.66 -9.77 -9.43
N THR A 137 3.31 -8.72 -10.18
CA THR A 137 2.06 -8.68 -10.96
C THR A 137 2.03 -9.75 -12.04
N LYS A 138 3.15 -9.97 -12.75
CA LYS A 138 3.29 -11.05 -13.72
C LYS A 138 3.06 -12.41 -13.06
N GLU A 139 3.63 -12.65 -11.86
CA GLU A 139 3.43 -13.89 -11.12
C GLU A 139 1.95 -14.11 -10.78
N ILE A 140 1.26 -13.08 -10.27
CA ILE A 140 -0.18 -13.14 -9.97
C ILE A 140 -1.00 -13.52 -11.21
N LEU A 141 -0.71 -12.90 -12.35
CA LEU A 141 -1.43 -13.17 -13.60
C LEU A 141 -1.17 -14.58 -14.14
N LEU A 142 0.06 -15.11 -13.97
CA LEU A 142 0.42 -16.44 -14.42
C LEU A 142 -0.17 -17.55 -13.54
N THR A 143 -0.25 -17.32 -12.23
CA THR A 143 -0.84 -18.30 -11.29
C THR A 143 -2.36 -18.24 -11.27
N GLY A 144 -2.97 -17.12 -11.67
CA GLY A 144 -4.42 -16.90 -11.58
C GLY A 144 -4.94 -16.87 -10.13
N GLN A 145 -4.04 -16.84 -9.14
CA GLN A 145 -4.40 -16.90 -7.73
C GLN A 145 -5.22 -15.66 -7.35
N GLY A 146 -6.37 -15.84 -6.72
CA GLY A 146 -7.28 -14.75 -6.33
C GLY A 146 -8.07 -14.10 -7.48
N LEU A 147 -7.84 -14.51 -8.74
CA LEU A 147 -8.53 -13.96 -9.93
C LEU A 147 -9.66 -14.86 -10.44
N LEU A 148 -9.64 -16.15 -10.08
CA LEU A 148 -10.67 -17.10 -10.48
C LEU A 148 -11.85 -17.06 -9.50
N PRO A 149 -13.11 -17.02 -9.98
CA PRO A 149 -14.28 -17.26 -9.15
C PRO A 149 -14.14 -18.65 -8.50
N LYS A 150 -14.46 -18.78 -7.20
CA LYS A 150 -14.46 -20.08 -6.50
C LYS A 150 -15.56 -21.06 -7.00
N ASP A 151 -16.26 -20.75 -8.09
CA ASP A 151 -17.46 -21.46 -8.57
C ASP A 151 -17.21 -22.37 -9.80
N PHE A 152 -16.09 -23.08 -9.83
CA PHE A 152 -15.92 -24.22 -10.74
C PHE A 152 -15.28 -25.40 -10.00
N SER A 153 -15.97 -25.86 -8.97
CA SER A 153 -15.79 -27.21 -8.42
C SER A 153 -17.04 -28.02 -8.81
N PHE A 154 -16.95 -28.82 -9.87
CA PHE A 154 -17.88 -29.93 -10.13
C PHE A 154 -17.29 -31.21 -9.54
#